data_AF-A0A3M2TCE1-F1
#
_entry.id   AF-A0A3M2TCE1-F1
#
_cell.length_a   1.000
_cell.length_b   1.000
_cell.length_c   1.000
_cell.angle_alpha   90.00
_cell.angle_beta   90.00
_cell.angle_gamma   90.00
#
_symmetry.space_group_name_H-M   'P 1'
#
loop_
_entity.id
_entity.type
_entity.pdbx_description
1 polymer ?
#
loop_
_entity_poly.entity_id
_entity_poly.type
_entity_poly.pdbx_seq_one_letter_code
_entity_poly.pdbx_strand_id
1 'polypeptide(L)'
;MTISTLQLAVLNLTTIENLSRRSAVWSLAIRVPDRLVNNLNSESGFAPTFPTISYPLQPAPPGPETQGNPTPPEERHVFAILQTQPGENPFDLGSWMRNLQQVLGFSLLDWILPIKQSPCADHSSLESAFTLGPVVDRLKREAGLEPPTQEPRHERKRRKHKRHR
;
A
#
# COMPACT_ATOMS: atom_id res chain seq x y z
N MET A 1 -26.46 1.82 -16.42
CA MET A 1 -25.95 1.18 -15.19
C MET A 1 -24.68 0.33 -15.42
N THR A 2 -24.54 -0.38 -16.56
CA THR A 2 -23.36 -1.23 -16.85
C THR A 2 -22.11 -0.45 -17.28
N ILE A 3 -22.25 0.62 -18.06
CA ILE A 3 -21.12 1.43 -18.53
C ILE A 3 -20.43 2.15 -17.35
N SER A 4 -21.22 2.73 -16.45
CA SER A 4 -20.69 3.45 -15.28
C SER A 4 -19.99 2.51 -14.30
N THR A 5 -20.52 1.30 -14.07
CA THR A 5 -19.88 0.30 -13.21
C THR A 5 -18.58 -0.21 -13.81
N LEU A 6 -18.55 -0.46 -15.12
CA LEU A 6 -17.32 -0.82 -15.81
C LEU A 6 -16.28 0.32 -15.73
N GLN A 7 -16.71 1.58 -15.92
CA GLN A 7 -15.82 2.73 -15.78
C GLN A 7 -15.20 2.82 -14.37
N LEU A 8 -15.98 2.56 -13.33
CA LEU A 8 -15.50 2.52 -11.95
C LEU A 8 -14.49 1.39 -11.73
N ALA A 9 -14.77 0.19 -12.23
CA ALA A 9 -13.87 -0.97 -12.15
C ALA A 9 -12.55 -0.72 -12.91
N VAL A 10 -12.61 -0.07 -14.08
CA VAL A 10 -11.42 0.28 -14.86
C VAL A 10 -10.50 1.25 -14.12
N LEU A 11 -11.06 2.11 -13.27
CA LEU A 11 -10.32 3.14 -12.55
C LEU A 11 -10.01 2.76 -11.10
N ASN A 12 -10.44 1.58 -10.63
CA ASN A 12 -10.44 1.20 -9.21
C ASN A 12 -10.99 2.33 -8.33
N LEU A 13 -12.15 2.87 -8.72
CA LEU A 13 -12.86 3.93 -8.01
C LEU A 13 -14.20 3.46 -7.50
N THR A 14 -14.61 3.97 -6.35
CA THR A 14 -15.98 3.89 -5.87
C THR A 14 -16.82 5.07 -6.38
N THR A 15 -18.15 4.97 -6.26
CA THR A 15 -19.05 6.04 -6.67
C THR A 15 -18.76 7.37 -5.96
N ILE A 16 -18.41 7.30 -4.67
CA ILE A 16 -18.11 8.48 -3.84
C ILE A 16 -16.79 9.12 -4.30
N GLU A 17 -15.78 8.29 -4.54
CA GLU A 17 -14.47 8.77 -5.01
C GLU A 17 -14.57 9.36 -6.41
N ASN A 18 -15.42 8.81 -7.28
CA ASN A 18 -15.62 9.36 -8.62
C ASN A 18 -16.21 10.79 -8.61
N LEU A 19 -16.95 11.16 -7.56
CA LEU A 19 -17.50 12.51 -7.41
C LEU A 19 -16.40 13.55 -7.15
N SER A 20 -15.43 13.22 -6.29
CA SER A 20 -14.33 14.11 -5.91
C SER A 20 -12.99 13.76 -6.58
N ARG A 21 -12.99 12.92 -7.62
CA ARG A 21 -11.78 12.32 -8.22
C ARG A 21 -10.68 13.29 -8.67
N ARG A 22 -11.00 14.56 -8.92
CA ARG A 22 -10.01 15.56 -9.38
C ARG A 22 -9.36 16.33 -8.23
N SER A 23 -9.95 16.29 -7.04
CA SER A 23 -9.51 17.07 -5.88
C SER A 23 -9.36 16.24 -4.60
N ALA A 24 -9.70 14.95 -4.65
CA ALA A 24 -9.54 14.04 -3.53
C ALA A 24 -8.07 13.91 -3.14
N VAL A 25 -7.79 14.06 -1.85
CA VAL A 25 -6.49 13.84 -1.24
C VAL A 25 -6.63 12.68 -0.29
N TRP A 26 -5.80 11.66 -0.46
CA TRP A 26 -5.81 10.46 0.37
C TRP A 26 -4.74 10.58 1.44
N SER A 27 -5.09 10.24 2.68
CA SER A 27 -4.12 10.13 3.79
C SER A 27 -3.88 8.66 4.08
N LEU A 28 -2.63 8.24 3.98
CA LEU A 28 -2.18 6.86 4.14
C LEU A 28 -1.28 6.74 5.36
N ALA A 29 -1.57 5.77 6.22
CA ALA A 29 -0.69 5.38 7.31
C ALA A 29 0.22 4.23 6.82
N ILE A 30 1.50 4.51 6.62
CA ILE A 30 2.49 3.54 6.14
C ILE A 30 3.38 3.13 7.30
N ARG A 31 3.50 1.81 7.55
CA ARG A 31 4.38 1.29 8.59
C ARG A 31 5.83 1.70 8.30
N VAL A 32 6.47 2.34 9.27
CA VAL A 32 7.88 2.70 9.23
C VAL A 32 8.72 1.44 9.52
N PRO A 33 9.72 1.12 8.68
CA PRO A 33 10.65 0.02 8.95
C PRO A 33 11.38 0.17 10.29
N ASP A 34 11.55 -0.93 11.03
CA ASP A 34 12.10 -0.90 12.41
C ASP A 34 13.50 -0.26 12.47
N ARG A 35 14.30 -0.38 11.41
CA ARG A 35 15.61 0.28 11.27
C ARG A 35 15.50 1.81 11.36
N LEU A 36 14.46 2.41 10.78
CA LEU A 36 14.23 3.85 10.83
C LEU A 36 13.64 4.24 12.18
N VAL A 37 12.80 3.39 12.78
CA VAL A 37 12.28 3.59 14.14
C VAL A 37 13.41 3.67 15.17
N ASN A 38 14.42 2.81 15.08
CA ASN A 38 15.58 2.85 15.97
C ASN A 38 16.40 4.14 15.83
N ASN A 39 16.50 4.67 14.62
CA ASN A 39 17.14 5.97 14.37
C ASN A 39 16.30 7.15 14.90
N LEU A 40 14.97 7.06 14.83
CA LEU A 40 14.06 8.09 15.38
C LEU A 40 14.12 8.16 16.91
N ASN A 41 14.30 7.01 17.59
CA ASN A 41 14.40 6.96 19.05
C ASN A 41 15.78 7.33 19.57
N SER A 42 16.81 7.30 18.71
CA SER A 42 18.15 7.77 19.07
C SER A 42 18.15 9.31 18.97
N GLU A 43 18.52 10.01 20.05
CA GLU A 43 18.52 11.48 20.21
C GLU A 43 19.28 12.30 19.13
N SER A 44 19.79 11.66 18.08
CA SER A 44 20.39 12.28 16.91
C SER A 44 19.35 12.75 15.89
N GLY A 45 18.64 13.85 16.21
CA GLY A 45 18.27 14.93 15.27
C GLY A 45 17.44 14.64 14.01
N PHE A 46 16.95 13.43 13.77
CA PHE A 46 16.12 13.17 12.59
C PHE A 46 14.68 13.62 12.86
N ALA A 47 14.37 14.89 12.58
CA ALA A 47 12.99 15.37 12.56
C ALA A 47 12.28 14.76 11.34
N PRO A 48 11.29 13.87 11.53
CA PRO A 48 10.56 13.30 10.41
C PRO A 48 9.86 14.44 9.64
N THR A 49 10.03 14.49 8.33
CA THR A 49 9.38 15.48 7.45
C THR A 49 7.86 15.29 7.39
N PHE A 50 7.36 14.20 7.95
CA PHE A 50 5.96 13.79 7.94
C PHE A 50 5.44 13.47 9.35
N PRO A 51 4.13 13.68 9.60
CA PRO A 51 3.51 13.29 10.86
C PRO A 51 3.59 11.78 11.06
N THR A 52 3.82 11.36 12.30
CA THR A 52 4.05 9.96 12.66
C THR A 52 3.17 9.58 13.86
N ILE A 53 2.58 8.39 13.84
CA ILE A 53 1.72 7.85 14.91
C ILE A 53 2.26 6.50 15.36
N SER A 54 2.33 6.26 16.67
CA SER A 54 2.78 4.97 17.22
C SER A 54 1.64 4.20 17.87
N TYR A 55 1.56 2.89 17.61
CA TYR A 55 0.64 1.95 18.21
C TYR A 55 1.39 0.81 18.93
N PRO A 56 0.82 0.21 19.98
CA PRO A 56 -0.42 0.62 20.65
C PRO A 56 -0.28 2.01 21.29
N LEU A 57 -1.40 2.73 21.41
CA LEU A 57 -1.42 4.05 22.06
C LEU A 57 -1.04 3.82 23.53
N GLN A 58 -0.07 4.57 24.05
CA GLN A 58 0.33 4.43 25.45
C GLN A 58 -0.93 4.52 26.34
N PRO A 59 -1.18 3.54 27.22
CA PRO A 59 -2.25 3.64 28.19
C PRO A 59 -2.08 4.96 28.95
N ALA A 60 -3.18 5.70 29.15
CA ALA A 60 -3.16 6.87 30.01
C ALA A 60 -2.51 6.48 31.36
N PRO A 61 -1.69 7.35 31.97
CA PRO A 61 -1.01 7.03 33.20
C PRO A 61 -2.02 6.47 34.20
N PRO A 62 -1.75 5.30 34.81
CA PRO A 62 -2.71 4.66 35.68
C PRO A 62 -3.07 5.62 36.81
N GLY A 63 -4.37 5.86 36.98
CA GLY A 63 -4.88 6.31 38.28
C GLY A 63 -4.41 5.32 39.35
N PRO A 64 -4.31 5.74 40.63
CA PRO A 64 -3.53 5.07 41.68
C PRO A 64 -3.88 3.62 42.05
N GLU A 65 -4.68 2.87 41.29
CA GLU A 65 -5.29 1.60 41.74
C GLU A 65 -5.10 0.38 40.81
N THR A 66 -4.05 0.28 40.01
CA THR A 66 -3.80 -1.00 39.29
C THR A 66 -2.34 -1.40 39.28
N GLN A 67 -1.90 -1.97 40.42
CA GLN A 67 -0.75 -2.88 40.48
C GLN A 67 -1.19 -4.24 39.95
N GLY A 68 -0.89 -4.56 38.70
CA GLY A 68 -1.21 -5.86 38.12
C GLY A 68 -0.35 -6.19 36.91
N ASN A 69 0.67 -7.03 37.16
CA ASN A 69 1.57 -7.74 36.24
C ASN A 69 2.37 -6.93 35.18
N PRO A 70 3.65 -7.28 34.95
CA PRO A 70 4.42 -6.74 33.84
C PRO A 70 3.85 -7.32 32.53
N THR A 71 3.13 -6.49 31.79
CA THR A 71 2.76 -6.76 30.40
C THR A 71 4.05 -7.00 29.60
N PRO A 72 4.14 -8.06 28.77
CA PRO A 72 5.30 -8.24 27.89
C PRO A 72 5.52 -7.00 27.02
N PRO A 73 6.76 -6.71 26.58
CA PRO A 73 7.03 -5.55 25.74
C PRO A 73 6.21 -5.66 24.46
N GLU A 74 5.14 -4.88 24.37
CA GLU A 74 4.31 -4.80 23.17
C GLU A 74 5.18 -4.26 22.01
N GLU A 75 5.12 -4.93 20.87
CA GLU A 75 5.85 -4.51 19.67
C GLU A 75 5.31 -3.15 19.21
N ARG A 76 6.11 -2.09 19.40
CA ARG A 76 5.69 -0.72 19.08
C ARG A 76 5.79 -0.49 17.58
N HIS A 77 4.64 -0.37 16.92
CA HIS A 77 4.56 -0.08 15.50
C HIS A 77 4.42 1.42 15.26
N VAL A 78 5.32 1.96 14.44
CA VAL A 78 5.33 3.38 14.09
C VAL A 78 4.84 3.53 12.64
N PHE A 79 3.93 4.46 12.40
CA PHE A 79 3.31 4.71 11.10
C PHE A 79 3.53 6.16 10.66
N ALA A 80 4.02 6.32 9.44
CA ALA A 80 4.13 7.61 8.76
C ALA A 80 2.80 7.95 8.11
N ILE A 81 2.29 9.15 8.35
CA ILE A 81 1.05 9.65 7.73
C ILE A 81 1.44 10.46 6.49
N LEU A 82 1.25 9.88 5.32
CA LEU A 82 1.58 10.48 4.03
C LEU A 82 0.31 10.85 3.27
N GLN A 83 0.38 11.92 2.49
CA GLN A 83 -0.75 12.42 1.71
C GLN A 83 -0.45 12.36 0.22
N THR A 84 -1.42 11.91 -0.57
CA THR A 84 -1.33 11.95 -2.04
C THR A 84 -1.49 13.37 -2.57
N GLN A 85 -1.12 13.61 -3.83
CA GLN A 85 -1.50 14.86 -4.49
C GLN A 85 -3.01 14.86 -4.81
N PRO A 86 -3.62 16.05 -4.98
CA PRO A 86 -5.03 16.15 -5.35
C PRO A 86 -5.33 15.39 -6.65
N GLY A 87 -6.29 14.47 -6.59
CA GLY A 87 -6.77 13.69 -7.73
C GLY A 87 -5.98 12.42 -8.04
N GLU A 88 -5.00 12.06 -7.22
CA GLU A 88 -4.31 10.78 -7.33
C GLU A 88 -5.09 9.67 -6.63
N ASN A 89 -5.14 8.48 -7.23
CA ASN A 89 -5.77 7.30 -6.64
C ASN A 89 -4.68 6.32 -6.16
N PRO A 90 -4.59 6.02 -4.84
CA PRO A 90 -3.62 5.06 -4.33
C PRO A 90 -3.92 3.60 -4.73
N PHE A 91 -5.13 3.30 -5.19
CA PHE A 91 -5.54 1.95 -5.64
C PHE A 91 -5.46 1.76 -7.15
N ASP A 92 -5.10 2.80 -7.91
CA ASP A 92 -4.88 2.68 -9.34
C ASP A 92 -3.52 2.02 -9.61
N LEU A 93 -3.53 0.83 -10.21
CA LEU A 93 -2.33 0.05 -10.52
C LEU A 93 -1.56 0.62 -11.72
N GLY A 94 -1.97 1.79 -12.24
CA GLY A 94 -1.34 2.54 -13.32
C GLY A 94 -1.71 2.07 -14.72
N SER A 95 -2.47 0.97 -14.82
CA SER A 95 -3.00 0.50 -16.09
C SER A 95 -4.42 -0.03 -15.91
N TRP A 96 -5.29 0.41 -16.80
CA TRP A 96 -6.71 0.06 -16.82
C TRP A 96 -6.96 -1.45 -16.86
N MET A 97 -6.08 -2.22 -17.52
CA MET A 97 -6.16 -3.68 -17.57
C MET A 97 -5.87 -4.32 -16.21
N ARG A 98 -4.89 -3.81 -15.45
CA ARG A 98 -4.57 -4.36 -14.12
C ARG A 98 -5.70 -4.10 -13.12
N ASN A 99 -6.30 -2.90 -13.18
CA ASN A 99 -7.46 -2.55 -12.38
C ASN A 99 -8.63 -3.51 -12.67
N LEU A 100 -8.95 -3.73 -13.96
CA LEU A 100 -9.95 -4.70 -14.35
C LEU A 100 -9.62 -6.14 -13.93
N GLN A 101 -8.35 -6.56 -14.05
CA GLN A 101 -7.92 -7.90 -13.63
C GLN A 101 -8.11 -8.11 -12.13
N GLN A 102 -7.93 -7.07 -11.33
CA GLN A 102 -8.18 -7.14 -9.88
C GLN A 102 -9.66 -7.47 -9.60
N VAL A 103 -10.58 -6.85 -10.35
CA VAL A 103 -12.03 -7.04 -10.17
C VAL A 103 -12.54 -8.33 -10.80
N LEU A 104 -12.12 -8.63 -12.04
CA LEU A 104 -12.70 -9.69 -12.86
C LEU A 104 -11.89 -10.99 -12.85
N GLY A 105 -10.63 -10.96 -12.43
CA GLY A 105 -9.73 -12.10 -12.51
C GLY A 105 -8.69 -11.99 -13.62
N PHE A 106 -7.72 -12.91 -13.58
CA PHE A 106 -6.58 -12.91 -14.51
C PHE A 106 -6.88 -13.62 -15.84
N SER A 107 -7.96 -14.40 -15.92
CA SER A 107 -8.34 -15.15 -17.11
C SER A 107 -9.68 -14.67 -17.66
N LEU A 108 -9.85 -14.67 -18.99
CA LEU A 108 -11.12 -14.34 -19.66
C LEU A 108 -12.28 -15.27 -19.25
N LEU A 109 -11.96 -16.52 -18.87
CA LEU A 109 -12.96 -17.47 -18.37
C LEU A 109 -13.51 -17.03 -17.00
N ASP A 110 -12.66 -16.47 -16.14
CA ASP A 110 -13.08 -15.93 -14.82
C ASP A 110 -14.00 -14.71 -15.00
N TRP A 111 -13.90 -14.00 -16.13
CA TRP A 111 -14.73 -12.82 -16.41
C TRP A 111 -16.18 -13.19 -16.78
N ILE A 112 -16.40 -14.38 -17.35
CA ILE A 112 -17.70 -14.84 -17.84
C ILE A 112 -18.35 -15.83 -16.86
N LEU A 113 -17.54 -16.54 -16.07
CA LEU A 113 -17.99 -17.57 -15.14
C LEU A 113 -17.74 -17.12 -13.69
N PRO A 114 -18.80 -16.84 -12.89
CA PRO A 114 -18.68 -16.41 -11.50
C PRO A 114 -18.39 -17.59 -10.56
N ILE A 115 -17.36 -18.37 -10.86
CA ILE A 115 -17.00 -19.58 -10.10
C ILE A 115 -15.91 -19.27 -9.07
N LYS A 116 -15.10 -18.25 -9.33
CA LYS A 116 -14.00 -17.83 -8.46
C LYS A 116 -14.29 -16.48 -7.83
N GLN A 117 -13.85 -16.33 -6.60
CA GLN A 117 -13.84 -15.05 -5.90
C GLN A 117 -12.87 -14.09 -6.61
N SER A 118 -13.25 -12.81 -6.69
CA SER A 118 -12.43 -11.80 -7.35
C SER A 118 -11.09 -11.63 -6.63
N PRO A 119 -9.98 -11.42 -7.36
CA PRO A 119 -8.68 -11.16 -6.74
C PRO A 119 -8.67 -9.96 -5.79
N CYS A 120 -9.51 -8.93 -6.04
CA CYS A 120 -9.71 -7.79 -5.14
C CYS A 120 -10.08 -8.20 -3.71
N ALA A 121 -10.71 -9.35 -3.51
CA ALA A 121 -11.19 -9.79 -2.21
C ALA A 121 -10.16 -10.64 -1.44
N ASP A 122 -8.97 -10.85 -2.01
CA ASP A 122 -7.86 -11.46 -1.31
C ASP A 122 -7.12 -10.41 -0.47
N HIS A 123 -7.31 -10.48 0.85
CA HIS A 123 -6.67 -9.59 1.83
C HIS A 123 -5.56 -10.28 2.62
N SER A 124 -4.92 -11.30 2.04
CA SER A 124 -3.85 -12.06 2.71
C SER A 124 -2.55 -11.28 2.93
N SER A 125 -2.39 -10.12 2.28
CA SER A 125 -1.19 -9.32 2.36
C SER A 125 -1.07 -8.58 3.71
N LEU A 126 0.12 -8.62 4.31
CA LEU A 126 0.41 -7.90 5.55
C LEU A 126 0.69 -6.39 5.32
N GLU A 127 0.92 -5.97 4.08
CA GLU A 127 1.18 -4.55 3.76
C GLU A 127 -0.12 -3.74 3.74
N SER A 128 -1.16 -4.29 3.13
CA SER A 128 -2.48 -3.65 3.00
C SER A 128 -3.54 -4.68 2.62
N ALA A 129 -4.81 -4.39 2.93
CA ALA A 129 -5.92 -5.24 2.51
C ALA A 129 -6.05 -5.29 0.97
N PHE A 130 -5.76 -4.19 0.28
CA PHE A 130 -5.85 -4.10 -1.18
C PHE A 130 -4.49 -3.80 -1.80
N THR A 131 -4.29 -4.22 -3.05
CA THR A 131 -3.09 -3.89 -3.82
C THR A 131 -2.96 -2.38 -4.02
N LEU A 132 -1.80 -1.85 -3.68
CA LEU A 132 -1.50 -0.43 -3.79
C LEU A 132 -0.82 -0.12 -5.13
N GLY A 133 -1.08 1.07 -5.63
CA GLY A 133 -0.58 1.57 -6.90
C GLY A 133 0.76 2.31 -6.81
N PRO A 134 1.31 2.73 -7.96
CA PRO A 134 2.59 3.44 -8.06
C PRO A 134 2.66 4.75 -7.28
N VAL A 135 1.50 5.36 -7.00
CA VAL A 135 1.40 6.57 -6.16
C VAL A 135 1.94 6.29 -4.77
N VAL A 136 1.64 5.13 -4.18
CA VAL A 136 2.14 4.76 -2.86
C VAL A 136 3.64 4.52 -2.89
N ASP A 137 4.17 3.89 -3.95
CA ASP A 137 5.60 3.71 -4.13
C ASP A 137 6.33 5.05 -4.19
N ARG A 138 5.76 6.03 -4.91
CA ARG A 138 6.28 7.41 -4.94
C ARG A 138 6.27 8.04 -3.55
N LEU A 139 5.17 7.94 -2.81
CA LEU A 139 5.07 8.49 -1.45
C LEU A 139 6.08 7.84 -0.49
N LYS A 140 6.22 6.51 -0.55
CA LYS A 140 7.24 5.77 0.23
C LYS A 140 8.65 6.27 -0.10
N ARG A 141 8.94 6.53 -1.37
CA ARG A 141 10.24 7.04 -1.83
C ARG A 141 10.51 8.48 -1.38
N GLU A 142 9.53 9.37 -1.55
CA GLU A 142 9.61 10.77 -1.11
C GLU A 142 9.81 10.88 0.40
N ALA A 143 9.20 9.96 1.18
CA ALA A 143 9.38 9.86 2.62
C ALA A 143 10.64 9.10 3.05
N GLY A 144 11.42 8.52 2.11
CA GLY A 144 12.61 7.72 2.42
C GLY A 144 12.32 6.41 3.14
N LEU A 145 11.10 5.89 3.05
CA LEU A 145 10.65 4.65 3.70
C LEU A 145 10.99 3.39 2.91
N GLU A 146 11.40 3.52 1.64
CA GLU A 146 11.69 2.40 0.75
C GLU A 146 12.90 1.58 1.27
N PRO A 147 12.80 0.25 1.43
CA PRO A 147 13.98 -0.61 1.53
C PRO A 147 14.79 -0.55 0.23
N PRO A 148 16.11 -0.80 0.28
CA PRO A 148 16.87 -1.03 -0.94
C PRO A 148 16.32 -2.31 -1.60
N THR A 149 15.31 -2.16 -2.45
CA THR A 149 14.69 -3.29 -3.13
C THR A 149 15.64 -3.77 -4.22
N GLN A 150 16.09 -5.01 -4.06
CA GLN A 150 16.76 -5.78 -5.09
C GLN A 150 15.85 -5.82 -6.32
N GLU A 151 16.28 -5.19 -7.41
CA GLU A 151 15.62 -5.33 -8.69
C GLU A 151 15.47 -6.83 -9.03
N PRO A 152 14.33 -7.28 -9.56
CA PRO A 152 14.23 -8.60 -10.12
C PRO A 152 15.25 -8.69 -11.26
N ARG A 153 16.28 -9.54 -11.07
CA ARG A 153 17.25 -9.94 -12.09
C ARG A 153 16.47 -10.40 -13.32
N HIS A 154 16.22 -9.49 -14.26
CA HIS A 154 15.83 -9.86 -15.61
C HIS A 154 17.03 -10.58 -16.23
N GLU A 155 17.00 -11.89 -16.11
CA GLU A 155 17.87 -12.83 -16.81
C GLU A 155 17.69 -12.58 -18.31
N ARG A 156 18.56 -11.71 -18.85
CA ARG A 156 18.71 -11.48 -20.28
C ARG A 156 19.12 -12.80 -20.92
N LYS A 157 18.13 -13.58 -21.36
CA LYS A 157 18.34 -14.72 -22.27
C LYS A 157 19.03 -14.21 -23.52
N ARG A 158 20.36 -14.34 -23.56
CA ARG A 158 21.20 -14.17 -24.75
C ARG A 158 20.69 -15.14 -25.82
N ARG A 159 19.88 -14.64 -26.75
CA ARG A 159 19.59 -15.33 -28.02
C ARG A 159 20.89 -15.44 -28.80
N LYS A 160 21.55 -16.61 -28.74
CA LYS A 160 22.66 -16.94 -29.64
C LYS A 160 22.10 -17.07 -31.06
N HIS A 161 22.47 -16.12 -31.91
CA HIS A 161 22.34 -16.24 -33.36
C HIS A 161 23.20 -17.41 -33.85
N LYS A 162 22.56 -18.45 -34.34
CA LYS A 162 23.21 -19.54 -35.07
C LYS A 162 23.26 -19.12 -36.55
N ARG A 163 24.38 -18.56 -36.99
CA ARG A 163 24.66 -18.38 -38.42
C ARG A 163 24.98 -19.76 -38.99
N HIS A 164 24.11 -20.23 -39.88
CA HIS A 164 24.39 -21.36 -40.76
C HIS A 164 25.51 -20.98 -41.73
N ARG A 165 26.47 -21.88 -41.88
CA ARG A 165 27.39 -21.98 -43.01
C ARG A 165 27.13 -23.31 -43.69
#